data_AF-A0A059BUT2-F1
#
_entry.id   AF-A0A059BUT2-F1
#
_cell.length_a   1.000
_cell.length_b   1.000
_cell.length_c   1.000
_cell.angle_alpha   90.00
_cell.angle_beta   90.00
_cell.angle_gamma   90.00
#
_symmetry.space_group_name_H-M   'P 1'
#
loop_
_entity.id
_entity.type
_entity.pdbx_description
1 polymer ?
#
loop_
_entity_poly.entity_id
_entity_poly.type
_entity_poly.pdbx_seq_one_letter_code
_entity_poly.pdbx_strand_id
1 'polypeptide(L)'
;NVGVHFETWNAGILGPVTLSGLNDGWRDLSWQNWSYAVGLKGEAMGLHSLSGSVSVEWAQESLVAEKQPLTWYKTIFNAPGGSAPLALDMDSMSKGQVWINGQSLGRYWPAYKASGTCNSCNYTGTFNENKCLSNCGEASQRWYHIPRSWLYPTGNLLVVLEEWGGEPNGISLVKREIDSVCSDIFEWQPTLMNWQMQASGKVTKPLRPKVHLWCSPGQQISSIRFASFGTPEGTCGSFRQGSCHAFHSYDVFERTCLGLNSCSVTVAPEIFGGDPCPNVMKKLSVEAVCS
;
A
#
# COMPACT_ATOMS: atom_id res chain seq x y z
N ASN A 1 21.54 -3.19 -0.03
CA ASN A 1 22.27 -2.99 -1.30
C ASN A 1 23.12 -1.71 -1.26
N VAL A 2 23.59 -1.30 -0.09
CA VAL A 2 24.33 -0.04 0.14
C VAL A 2 25.30 -0.26 1.30
N GLY A 3 26.49 0.34 1.24
CA GLY A 3 27.57 0.16 2.20
C GLY A 3 28.91 0.02 1.47
N VAL A 4 30.03 0.42 2.09
CA VAL A 4 31.36 0.18 1.52
C VAL A 4 31.63 -1.32 1.55
N HIS A 5 32.05 -1.88 0.41
CA HIS A 5 32.30 -3.30 0.22
C HIS A 5 31.12 -4.21 0.61
N PHE A 6 29.87 -3.78 0.39
CA PHE A 6 28.70 -4.60 0.74
C PHE A 6 28.64 -5.93 -0.04
N GLU A 7 29.32 -6.02 -1.18
CA GLU A 7 29.48 -7.23 -1.98
C GLU A 7 30.33 -8.31 -1.30
N THR A 8 31.16 -7.95 -0.31
CA THR A 8 31.98 -8.91 0.43
C THR A 8 31.28 -9.43 1.69
N TRP A 9 30.06 -8.97 1.97
CA TRP A 9 29.30 -9.43 3.13
C TRP A 9 28.77 -10.82 2.89
N ASN A 10 28.95 -11.69 3.88
CA ASN A 10 28.62 -13.09 3.76
C ASN A 10 27.11 -13.35 3.95
N ALA A 11 26.62 -14.41 3.32
CA ALA A 11 25.30 -14.99 3.55
C ALA A 11 25.41 -16.51 3.69
N GLY A 12 24.48 -17.11 4.43
CA GLY A 12 24.45 -18.55 4.68
C GLY A 12 25.12 -18.97 6.00
N ILE A 13 25.30 -20.28 6.17
CA ILE A 13 25.84 -20.88 7.39
C ILE A 13 27.35 -21.03 7.22
N LEU A 14 28.13 -20.13 7.83
CA LEU A 14 29.61 -20.16 7.80
C LEU A 14 30.25 -20.80 9.04
N GLY A 15 29.41 -21.23 9.99
CA GLY A 15 29.85 -21.76 11.26
C GLY A 15 30.24 -20.69 12.29
N PRO A 16 30.62 -21.12 13.50
CA PRO A 16 30.71 -22.52 13.93
C PRO A 16 29.34 -23.20 14.04
N VAL A 17 29.27 -24.52 13.77
CA VAL A 17 28.07 -25.34 13.95
C VAL A 17 28.36 -26.41 14.99
N THR A 18 27.83 -26.26 16.20
CA THR A 18 28.16 -27.13 17.34
C THR A 18 26.95 -27.91 17.83
N LEU A 19 27.16 -29.16 18.22
CA LEU A 19 26.17 -30.02 18.88
C LEU A 19 26.63 -30.35 20.30
N SER A 20 25.85 -29.96 21.31
CA SER A 20 26.12 -30.21 22.73
C SER A 20 25.22 -31.30 23.32
N GLY A 21 25.58 -31.82 24.50
CA GLY A 21 24.79 -32.82 25.21
C GLY A 21 25.11 -34.25 24.78
N LEU A 22 26.28 -34.46 24.18
CA LEU A 22 26.81 -35.78 23.86
C LEU A 22 27.56 -36.34 25.07
N ASN A 23 27.80 -37.66 25.09
CA ASN A 23 28.61 -38.28 26.14
C ASN A 23 30.00 -37.64 26.26
N ASP A 24 30.57 -37.19 25.13
CA ASP A 24 31.87 -36.50 25.05
C ASP A 24 31.74 -34.97 25.26
N GLY A 25 30.60 -34.49 25.75
CA GLY A 25 30.29 -33.07 25.96
C GLY A 25 29.70 -32.41 24.71
N TRP A 26 30.55 -32.06 23.74
CA TRP A 26 30.13 -31.38 22.50
C TRP A 26 30.95 -31.81 21.29
N ARG A 27 30.40 -31.59 20.10
CA ARG A 27 31.04 -31.87 18.81
C ARG A 27 30.93 -30.67 17.88
N ASP A 28 32.04 -30.32 17.22
CA ASP A 28 32.07 -29.38 16.11
C ASP A 28 31.71 -30.09 14.80
N LEU A 29 30.68 -29.58 14.11
CA LEU A 29 30.21 -30.07 12.82
C LEU A 29 30.74 -29.24 11.64
N SER A 30 31.42 -28.12 11.89
CA SER A 30 31.92 -27.23 10.82
C SER A 30 32.91 -27.90 9.88
N TRP A 31 33.69 -28.87 10.38
CA TRP A 31 34.73 -29.58 9.60
C TRP A 31 34.31 -30.96 9.11
N GLN A 32 33.02 -31.30 9.23
CA GLN A 32 32.46 -32.55 8.72
C GLN A 32 32.17 -32.44 7.21
N ASN A 33 31.81 -33.55 6.57
CA ASN A 33 31.38 -33.53 5.18
C ASN A 33 29.99 -32.86 5.05
N TRP A 34 29.93 -31.79 4.26
CA TRP A 34 28.69 -31.07 3.93
C TRP A 34 28.27 -31.34 2.48
N SER A 35 26.96 -31.49 2.28
CA SER A 35 26.33 -31.60 0.97
C SER A 35 25.53 -30.35 0.66
N TYR A 36 25.55 -29.90 -0.60
CA TYR A 36 24.88 -28.68 -1.04
C TYR A 36 23.85 -29.00 -2.12
N ALA A 37 22.66 -28.42 -1.99
CA ALA A 37 21.62 -28.44 -3.02
C ALA A 37 21.15 -27.00 -3.26
N VAL A 38 21.31 -26.51 -4.50
CA VAL A 38 20.94 -25.14 -4.87
C VAL A 38 19.48 -25.10 -5.31
N GLY A 39 18.70 -24.20 -4.73
CA GLY A 39 17.29 -24.01 -5.05
C GLY A 39 16.39 -25.14 -4.54
N LEU A 40 15.13 -25.11 -4.99
CA LEU A 40 14.12 -26.09 -4.61
C LEU A 40 13.83 -27.07 -5.75
N LYS A 41 13.46 -28.30 -5.40
CA LYS A 41 13.04 -29.32 -6.39
C LYS A 41 11.91 -28.81 -7.30
N GLY A 42 10.92 -28.11 -6.73
CA GLY A 42 9.82 -27.52 -7.51
C GLY A 42 10.26 -26.40 -8.46
N GLU A 43 11.34 -25.69 -8.15
CA GLU A 43 11.94 -24.71 -9.07
C GLU A 43 12.63 -25.42 -10.24
N ALA A 44 13.42 -26.46 -9.97
CA ALA A 44 14.09 -27.27 -11.00
C ALA A 44 13.09 -27.96 -11.94
N MET A 45 11.91 -28.32 -11.44
CA MET A 45 10.81 -28.89 -12.23
C MET A 45 9.96 -27.83 -12.94
N GLY A 46 10.20 -26.53 -12.68
CA GLY A 46 9.47 -25.44 -13.30
C GLY A 46 7.99 -25.40 -12.92
N LEU A 47 7.62 -25.76 -11.68
CA LEU A 47 6.20 -25.86 -11.25
C LEU A 47 5.41 -24.56 -11.37
N HIS A 48 6.10 -23.41 -11.39
CA HIS A 48 5.51 -22.10 -11.63
C HIS A 48 5.03 -21.88 -13.08
N SER A 49 5.50 -22.69 -14.02
CA SER A 49 5.13 -22.63 -15.44
C SER A 49 3.93 -23.53 -15.75
N LEU A 50 3.20 -23.19 -16.81
CA LEU A 50 2.09 -24.01 -17.30
C LEU A 50 2.52 -25.47 -17.57
N SER A 51 3.63 -25.66 -18.27
CA SER A 51 4.17 -26.98 -18.61
C SER A 51 4.66 -27.76 -17.40
N GLY A 52 5.40 -27.12 -16.49
CA GLY A 52 5.93 -27.77 -15.29
C GLY A 52 4.84 -28.13 -14.28
N SER A 53 3.74 -27.37 -14.22
CA SER A 53 2.62 -27.63 -13.30
C SER A 53 1.91 -28.97 -13.54
N VAL A 54 2.11 -29.63 -14.69
CA VAL A 54 1.49 -30.93 -15.02
C VAL A 54 2.41 -32.11 -14.66
N SER A 55 3.67 -31.83 -14.29
CA SER A 55 4.70 -32.86 -14.07
C SER A 55 4.66 -33.56 -12.71
N VAL A 56 3.75 -33.16 -11.82
CA VAL A 56 3.62 -33.68 -10.45
C VAL A 56 2.18 -33.97 -10.09
N GLU A 57 1.99 -34.86 -9.14
CA GLU A 57 0.70 -35.12 -8.52
C GLU A 57 0.37 -34.00 -7.53
N TRP A 58 -0.77 -33.35 -7.74
CA TRP A 58 -1.27 -32.30 -6.86
C TRP A 58 -2.37 -32.85 -5.97
N ALA A 59 -2.27 -32.60 -4.67
CA ALA A 59 -3.39 -32.80 -3.77
C ALA A 59 -4.53 -31.81 -4.08
N GLN A 60 -5.78 -32.25 -3.94
CA GLN A 60 -6.97 -31.47 -4.25
C GLN A 60 -7.97 -31.56 -3.09
N GLU A 61 -8.90 -30.60 -3.05
CA GLU A 61 -10.01 -30.56 -2.09
C GLU A 61 -9.55 -30.68 -0.62
N SER A 62 -10.11 -31.63 0.14
CA SER A 62 -9.82 -31.84 1.56
C SER A 62 -8.39 -32.32 1.85
N LEU A 63 -7.63 -32.67 0.82
CA LEU A 63 -6.23 -33.10 0.94
C LEU A 63 -5.24 -31.95 0.74
N VAL A 64 -5.71 -30.73 0.47
CA VAL A 64 -4.84 -29.55 0.34
C VAL A 64 -4.12 -29.32 1.67
N ALA A 65 -2.79 -29.32 1.61
CA ALA A 65 -1.96 -29.08 2.78
C ALA A 65 -2.20 -27.65 3.32
N GLU A 66 -2.41 -27.51 4.62
CA GLU A 66 -2.52 -26.21 5.28
C GLU A 66 -1.41 -26.08 6.32
N LYS A 67 -0.85 -24.86 6.42
CA LYS A 67 0.19 -24.53 7.42
C LYS A 67 1.40 -25.47 7.36
N GLN A 68 1.70 -26.00 6.17
CA GLN A 68 2.86 -26.85 5.93
C GLN A 68 3.98 -26.04 5.27
N PRO A 69 5.23 -26.13 5.76
CA PRO A 69 6.36 -25.44 5.15
C PRO A 69 6.73 -26.07 3.79
N LEU A 70 7.40 -25.29 2.94
CA LEU A 70 7.88 -25.69 1.61
C LEU A 70 6.79 -26.33 0.72
N THR A 71 5.59 -25.73 0.75
CA THR A 71 4.42 -26.21 -0.01
C THR A 71 4.21 -25.41 -1.28
N TRP A 72 3.87 -26.09 -2.37
CA TRP A 72 3.43 -25.44 -3.61
C TRP A 72 1.91 -25.49 -3.70
N TYR A 73 1.30 -24.37 -4.05
CA TYR A 73 -0.12 -24.25 -4.34
C TYR A 73 -0.31 -23.76 -5.76
N LYS A 74 -1.41 -24.18 -6.40
CA LYS A 74 -1.83 -23.59 -7.67
C LYS A 74 -3.34 -23.49 -7.75
N THR A 75 -3.82 -22.55 -8.54
CA THR A 75 -5.23 -22.44 -8.91
C THR A 75 -5.37 -21.80 -10.28
N ILE A 76 -6.55 -21.93 -10.87
CA ILE A 76 -6.92 -21.29 -12.14
C ILE A 76 -8.06 -20.32 -11.87
N PHE A 77 -7.95 -19.09 -12.38
CA PHE A 77 -8.96 -18.05 -12.15
C PHE A 77 -9.24 -17.20 -13.39
N ASN A 78 -10.40 -16.57 -13.40
CA ASN A 78 -10.81 -15.61 -14.43
C ASN A 78 -10.47 -14.18 -14.01
N ALA A 79 -10.05 -13.34 -14.94
CA ALA A 79 -9.69 -11.97 -14.63
C ALA A 79 -10.91 -11.19 -14.14
N PRO A 80 -10.81 -10.46 -13.01
CA PRO A 80 -11.89 -9.59 -12.55
C PRO A 80 -12.18 -8.49 -13.57
N GLY A 81 -13.46 -8.21 -13.82
CA GLY A 81 -13.88 -7.12 -14.72
C GLY A 81 -13.45 -5.72 -14.23
N GLY A 82 -13.59 -4.73 -15.11
CA GLY A 82 -13.22 -3.33 -14.86
C GLY A 82 -11.77 -2.99 -15.19
N SER A 83 -11.35 -1.76 -14.87
CA SER A 83 -10.01 -1.23 -15.16
C SER A 83 -9.16 -0.97 -13.90
N ALA A 84 -9.75 -1.05 -12.71
CA ALA A 84 -9.08 -0.78 -11.43
C ALA A 84 -7.84 -1.68 -11.23
N PRO A 85 -6.69 -1.18 -10.73
CA PRO A 85 -5.52 -2.02 -10.46
C PRO A 85 -5.86 -3.20 -9.56
N LEU A 86 -5.14 -4.32 -9.74
CA LEU A 86 -5.38 -5.55 -9.00
C LEU A 86 -4.23 -5.86 -8.06
N ALA A 87 -4.53 -6.56 -6.97
CA ALA A 87 -3.51 -7.17 -6.11
C ALA A 87 -4.02 -8.49 -5.55
N LEU A 88 -3.09 -9.33 -5.09
CA LEU A 88 -3.38 -10.47 -4.21
C LEU A 88 -3.32 -10.00 -2.77
N ASP A 89 -4.38 -10.25 -2.02
CA ASP A 89 -4.34 -10.23 -0.57
C ASP A 89 -3.76 -11.56 -0.07
N MET A 90 -2.60 -11.47 0.56
CA MET A 90 -1.84 -12.63 1.04
C MET A 90 -1.82 -12.71 2.57
N ASP A 91 -2.69 -12.00 3.29
CA ASP A 91 -2.65 -11.91 4.76
C ASP A 91 -2.77 -13.26 5.48
N SER A 92 -3.41 -14.26 4.85
CA SER A 92 -3.51 -15.64 5.36
C SER A 92 -2.26 -16.49 5.12
N MET A 93 -1.28 -15.97 4.38
CA MET A 93 -0.04 -16.65 4.01
C MET A 93 1.13 -16.14 4.86
N SER A 94 2.32 -16.72 4.67
CA SER A 94 3.49 -16.38 5.50
C SER A 94 4.63 -15.78 4.71
N LYS A 95 5.39 -16.59 3.97
CA LYS A 95 6.57 -16.15 3.21
C LYS A 95 6.75 -17.00 1.98
N GLY A 96 7.10 -16.39 0.85
CA GLY A 96 7.34 -17.19 -0.33
C GLY A 96 7.46 -16.41 -1.62
N GLN A 97 7.05 -17.04 -2.72
CA GLN A 97 7.06 -16.47 -4.06
C GLN A 97 5.74 -16.75 -4.78
N VAL A 98 5.33 -15.82 -5.65
CA VAL A 98 4.10 -15.92 -6.43
C VAL A 98 4.39 -15.76 -7.91
N TRP A 99 3.68 -16.52 -8.74
CA TRP A 99 3.70 -16.42 -10.19
C TRP A 99 2.29 -16.38 -10.77
N ILE A 100 2.14 -15.60 -11.84
CA ILE A 100 0.91 -15.54 -12.64
C ILE A 100 1.29 -15.83 -14.09
N ASN A 101 0.65 -16.85 -14.67
CA ASN A 101 0.90 -17.27 -16.05
C ASN A 101 2.40 -17.51 -16.34
N GLY A 102 3.13 -18.07 -15.37
CA GLY A 102 4.58 -18.30 -15.44
C GLY A 102 5.46 -17.07 -15.17
N GLN A 103 4.89 -15.88 -15.06
CA GLN A 103 5.62 -14.65 -14.76
C GLN A 103 5.75 -14.46 -13.25
N SER A 104 6.96 -14.20 -12.75
CA SER A 104 7.18 -13.96 -11.33
C SER A 104 6.61 -12.62 -10.90
N LEU A 105 5.64 -12.66 -9.98
CA LEU A 105 5.07 -11.48 -9.34
C LEU A 105 6.04 -10.91 -8.31
N GLY A 106 6.85 -11.78 -7.70
CA GLY A 106 7.86 -11.44 -6.71
C GLY A 106 7.76 -12.27 -5.44
N ARG A 107 8.52 -11.87 -4.43
CA ARG A 107 8.48 -12.44 -3.09
C ARG A 107 7.34 -11.84 -2.29
N TYR A 108 6.68 -12.65 -1.47
CA TYR A 108 5.74 -12.19 -0.47
C TYR A 108 6.23 -12.52 0.94
N TRP A 109 5.96 -11.64 1.90
CA TRP A 109 6.28 -11.86 3.32
C TRP A 109 5.34 -11.13 4.31
N PRO A 110 4.03 -11.36 4.25
CA PRO A 110 3.03 -10.76 5.16
C PRO A 110 3.19 -11.19 6.63
N ALA A 111 3.82 -12.34 6.91
CA ALA A 111 4.14 -12.73 8.29
C ALA A 111 5.18 -11.81 8.95
N TYR A 112 6.00 -11.10 8.16
CA TYR A 112 6.90 -10.08 8.70
C TYR A 112 6.08 -8.84 9.06
N LYS A 113 5.79 -8.66 10.35
CA LYS A 113 5.02 -7.52 10.82
C LYS A 113 5.88 -6.25 10.82
N ALA A 114 5.31 -5.14 10.37
CA ALA A 114 5.93 -3.83 10.37
C ALA A 114 6.17 -3.38 11.83
N SER A 115 7.41 -3.07 12.15
CA SER A 115 7.81 -2.50 13.44
C SER A 115 8.22 -1.04 13.29
N GLY A 116 8.09 -0.27 14.36
CA GLY A 116 8.41 1.15 14.38
C GLY A 116 7.47 1.94 15.28
N THR A 117 7.57 3.26 15.22
CA THR A 117 6.69 4.18 15.95
C THR A 117 5.82 4.93 14.96
N CYS A 118 4.56 4.49 14.83
CA CYS A 118 3.58 5.12 13.95
C CYS A 118 2.76 6.15 14.72
N ASN A 119 3.34 7.34 14.86
CA ASN A 119 2.65 8.49 15.46
C ASN A 119 1.89 9.29 14.40
N SER A 120 0.88 10.04 14.84
CA SER A 120 0.31 11.11 14.02
C SER A 120 1.42 12.11 13.68
N CYS A 121 1.47 12.54 12.41
CA CYS A 121 2.50 13.44 11.93
C CYS A 121 1.91 14.69 11.29
N ASN A 122 2.70 15.76 11.26
CA ASN A 122 2.36 17.02 10.62
C ASN A 122 3.36 17.32 9.49
N TYR A 123 2.88 17.90 8.40
CA TYR A 123 3.71 18.34 7.28
C TYR A 123 4.71 19.43 7.68
N THR A 124 4.42 20.22 8.71
CA THR A 124 5.30 21.31 9.19
C THR A 124 6.55 20.79 9.90
N GLY A 125 7.65 21.56 9.84
CA GLY A 125 8.93 21.23 10.46
C GLY A 125 9.77 20.23 9.64
N THR A 126 11.05 20.06 10.02
CA THR A 126 12.00 19.18 9.32
C THR A 126 11.45 17.77 9.18
N PHE A 127 11.58 17.20 7.98
CA PHE A 127 11.17 15.82 7.69
C PHE A 127 12.35 14.87 7.91
N ASN A 128 12.04 13.66 8.36
CA ASN A 128 12.91 12.50 8.31
C ASN A 128 12.08 11.26 7.97
N GLU A 129 12.74 10.18 7.59
CA GLU A 129 12.13 8.93 7.13
C GLU A 129 11.23 8.25 8.18
N ASN A 130 11.40 8.57 9.46
CA ASN A 130 10.64 7.98 10.57
C ASN A 130 9.47 8.88 11.03
N LYS A 131 9.32 10.07 10.47
CA LYS A 131 8.36 11.09 10.96
C LYS A 131 6.89 10.69 10.77
N CYS A 132 6.58 10.02 9.66
CA CYS A 132 5.22 9.74 9.19
C CYS A 132 5.03 8.26 8.85
N LEU A 133 5.58 7.36 9.67
CA LEU A 133 5.38 5.93 9.49
C LEU A 133 3.92 5.53 9.74
N SER A 134 3.44 4.54 8.99
CA SER A 134 2.09 3.98 9.13
C SER A 134 2.14 2.45 9.16
N ASN A 135 1.00 1.81 9.45
CA ASN A 135 0.82 0.35 9.40
C ASN A 135 1.68 -0.45 10.39
N CYS A 136 2.15 0.15 11.48
CA CYS A 136 2.85 -0.58 12.54
C CYS A 136 1.96 -1.70 13.12
N GLY A 137 2.53 -2.89 13.33
CA GLY A 137 1.82 -4.08 13.80
C GLY A 137 1.15 -4.90 12.70
N GLU A 138 0.91 -4.30 11.53
CA GLU A 138 0.35 -4.98 10.37
C GLU A 138 1.42 -5.73 9.57
N ALA A 139 1.00 -6.54 8.59
CA ALA A 139 1.92 -7.11 7.60
C ALA A 139 2.72 -5.99 6.91
N SER A 140 4.06 -6.11 6.86
CA SER A 140 4.92 -5.10 6.20
C SER A 140 4.52 -4.88 4.74
N GLN A 141 4.02 -5.94 4.10
CA GLN A 141 3.29 -5.86 2.85
C GLN A 141 2.21 -6.95 2.82
N ARG A 142 0.95 -6.54 2.77
CA ARG A 142 -0.21 -7.43 2.65
C ARG A 142 -0.63 -7.69 1.21
N TRP A 143 -0.63 -6.63 0.40
CA TRP A 143 -1.12 -6.66 -0.98
C TRP A 143 0.03 -6.71 -2.00
N TYR A 144 -0.07 -7.64 -2.95
CA TYR A 144 0.93 -7.88 -3.98
C TYR A 144 0.35 -7.56 -5.35
N HIS A 145 0.83 -6.47 -5.96
CA HIS A 145 0.28 -5.89 -7.19
C HIS A 145 0.35 -6.86 -8.37
N ILE A 146 -0.77 -7.00 -9.09
CA ILE A 146 -0.90 -7.76 -10.33
C ILE A 146 -1.09 -6.80 -11.50
N PRO A 147 -0.13 -6.74 -12.44
CA PRO A 147 -0.33 -6.01 -13.69
C PRO A 147 -1.48 -6.62 -14.49
N ARG A 148 -2.52 -5.83 -14.81
CA ARG A 148 -3.65 -6.32 -15.62
C ARG A 148 -3.23 -6.87 -16.98
N SER A 149 -2.15 -6.33 -17.55
CA SER A 149 -1.60 -6.79 -18.83
C SER A 149 -1.03 -8.21 -18.80
N TRP A 150 -0.85 -8.81 -17.61
CA TRP A 150 -0.42 -10.21 -17.46
C TRP A 150 -1.58 -11.20 -17.49
N LEU A 151 -2.82 -10.70 -17.42
CA LEU A 151 -4.02 -11.53 -17.30
C LEU A 151 -4.71 -11.72 -18.65
N TYR A 152 -5.10 -12.96 -18.91
CA TYR A 152 -6.09 -13.33 -19.91
C TYR A 152 -7.51 -13.17 -19.33
N PRO A 153 -8.55 -13.05 -20.17
CA PRO A 153 -9.93 -12.97 -19.68
C PRO A 153 -10.30 -14.16 -18.77
N THR A 154 -9.86 -15.37 -19.13
CA THR A 154 -10.13 -16.60 -18.40
C THR A 154 -8.88 -17.48 -18.36
N GLY A 155 -8.86 -18.45 -17.45
CA GLY A 155 -7.83 -19.50 -17.45
C GLY A 155 -6.44 -19.05 -16.99
N ASN A 156 -6.34 -18.04 -16.12
CA ASN A 156 -5.07 -17.59 -15.58
C ASN A 156 -4.55 -18.57 -14.52
N LEU A 157 -3.29 -18.98 -14.65
CA LEU A 157 -2.62 -19.83 -13.66
C LEU A 157 -2.00 -18.96 -12.58
N LEU A 158 -2.42 -19.15 -11.33
CA LEU A 158 -1.73 -18.65 -10.14
C LEU A 158 -0.94 -19.79 -9.51
N VAL A 159 0.36 -19.61 -9.27
CA VAL A 159 1.19 -20.54 -8.52
C VAL A 159 1.83 -19.81 -7.34
N VAL A 160 1.82 -20.45 -6.17
CA VAL A 160 2.41 -19.93 -4.94
C VAL A 160 3.35 -20.98 -4.35
N LEU A 161 4.57 -20.57 -4.03
CA LEU A 161 5.49 -21.32 -3.18
C LEU A 161 5.40 -20.71 -1.78
N GLU A 162 4.98 -21.49 -0.79
CA GLU A 162 4.89 -21.12 0.62
C GLU A 162 6.02 -21.77 1.42
N GLU A 163 6.90 -20.96 2.00
CA GLU A 163 8.11 -21.37 2.67
C GLU A 163 7.85 -21.79 4.12
N TRP A 164 6.99 -21.07 4.85
CA TRP A 164 6.81 -21.22 6.31
C TRP A 164 5.53 -21.97 6.67
N GLY A 165 4.47 -21.80 5.87
CA GLY A 165 3.17 -22.40 6.07
C GLY A 165 2.08 -21.34 6.18
N GLY A 166 1.06 -21.45 5.35
CA GLY A 166 -0.06 -20.52 5.25
C GLY A 166 -1.37 -21.25 4.96
N GLU A 167 -2.46 -20.48 4.92
CA GLU A 167 -3.81 -20.98 4.58
C GLU A 167 -4.21 -20.45 3.19
N PRO A 168 -4.11 -21.28 2.12
CA PRO A 168 -4.30 -20.83 0.74
C PRO A 168 -5.74 -20.38 0.44
N ASN A 169 -6.72 -20.88 1.20
CA ASN A 169 -8.13 -20.51 1.04
C ASN A 169 -8.42 -19.05 1.44
N GLY A 170 -7.56 -18.42 2.23
CA GLY A 170 -7.66 -17.00 2.57
C GLY A 170 -7.09 -16.06 1.51
N ILE A 171 -6.41 -16.57 0.49
CA ILE A 171 -5.88 -15.75 -0.61
C ILE A 171 -7.04 -15.21 -1.43
N SER A 172 -7.04 -13.91 -1.71
CA SER A 172 -8.09 -13.30 -2.54
C SER A 172 -7.53 -12.27 -3.52
N LEU A 173 -8.26 -12.08 -4.62
CA LEU A 173 -8.01 -10.99 -5.56
C LEU A 173 -8.78 -9.75 -5.12
N VAL A 174 -8.06 -8.65 -4.96
CA VAL A 174 -8.64 -7.36 -4.57
C VAL A 174 -8.44 -6.31 -5.66
N LYS A 175 -9.41 -5.41 -5.77
CA LYS A 175 -9.32 -4.22 -6.62
C LYS A 175 -8.88 -3.04 -5.77
N ARG A 176 -7.98 -2.24 -6.29
CA ARG A 176 -7.61 -0.95 -5.69
C ARG A 176 -8.52 0.13 -6.26
N GLU A 177 -9.48 0.57 -5.47
CA GLU A 177 -10.37 1.69 -5.77
C GLU A 177 -10.19 2.77 -4.71
N ILE A 178 -10.35 4.04 -5.11
CA ILE A 178 -10.38 5.17 -4.18
C ILE A 178 -11.82 5.31 -3.73
N ASP A 179 -12.09 5.04 -2.45
CA ASP A 179 -13.43 5.18 -1.84
C ASP A 179 -13.75 6.65 -1.53
N SER A 180 -12.78 7.36 -0.95
CA SER A 180 -12.90 8.78 -0.64
C SER A 180 -11.58 9.52 -0.81
N VAL A 181 -11.70 10.82 -1.09
CA VAL A 181 -10.60 11.77 -1.19
C VAL A 181 -10.85 12.94 -0.26
N CYS A 182 -9.79 13.45 0.33
CA CYS A 182 -9.90 14.44 1.39
C CYS A 182 -8.77 15.45 1.32
N SER A 183 -9.01 16.60 1.95
CA SER A 183 -8.02 17.66 2.07
C SER A 183 -8.21 18.39 3.39
N ASP A 184 -7.11 18.81 4.01
CA ASP A 184 -7.10 19.61 5.23
C ASP A 184 -6.06 20.74 5.10
N ILE A 185 -6.52 21.98 4.89
CA ILE A 185 -5.67 23.11 4.50
C ILE A 185 -6.01 24.36 5.31
N PHE A 186 -5.00 25.02 5.87
CA PHE A 186 -5.17 26.31 6.53
C PHE A 186 -5.27 27.46 5.52
N GLU A 187 -6.05 28.49 5.83
CA GLU A 187 -6.20 29.67 4.95
C GLU A 187 -4.88 30.42 4.67
N TRP A 188 -3.90 30.30 5.57
CA TRP A 188 -2.56 30.89 5.47
C TRP A 188 -1.50 29.95 4.89
N GLN A 189 -1.89 28.74 4.47
CA GLN A 189 -0.92 27.77 3.98
C GLN A 189 -0.18 28.34 2.75
N PRO A 190 1.16 28.37 2.77
CA PRO A 190 1.93 28.94 1.67
C PRO A 190 1.70 28.12 0.41
N THR A 191 1.39 28.81 -0.68
CA THR A 191 1.30 28.20 -2.01
C THR A 191 2.67 28.26 -2.67
N LEU A 192 3.10 27.14 -3.27
CA LEU A 192 4.35 27.12 -4.02
C LEU A 192 4.22 28.05 -5.22
N MET A 193 5.00 29.13 -5.19
CA MET A 193 5.11 30.09 -6.27
C MET A 193 6.21 29.61 -7.21
N ASN A 194 5.94 29.54 -8.52
CA ASN A 194 7.00 29.27 -9.49
C ASN A 194 8.06 30.37 -9.38
N TRP A 195 9.33 30.00 -9.19
CA TRP A 195 10.44 30.94 -9.05
C TRP A 195 10.52 31.94 -10.22
N GLN A 196 10.19 31.50 -11.44
CA GLN A 196 10.12 32.36 -12.64
C GLN A 196 9.01 33.41 -12.53
N MET A 197 7.89 33.08 -11.90
CA MET A 197 6.79 34.03 -11.69
C MET A 197 7.14 35.06 -10.61
N GLN A 198 7.86 34.63 -9.58
CA GLN A 198 8.34 35.50 -8.50
C GLN A 198 9.40 36.49 -9.02
N ALA A 199 10.32 36.02 -9.88
CA ALA A 199 11.33 36.86 -10.53
C ALA A 199 10.74 37.85 -11.56
N SER A 200 9.58 37.54 -12.14
CA SER A 200 8.96 38.38 -13.19
C SER A 200 8.27 39.64 -12.69
N GLY A 201 8.08 39.81 -11.37
CA GLY A 201 7.37 40.95 -10.77
C GLY A 201 5.88 41.08 -11.17
N LYS A 202 5.34 40.16 -11.96
CA LYS A 202 3.97 40.22 -12.52
C LYS A 202 2.87 39.72 -11.57
N VAL A 203 3.20 39.30 -10.36
CA VAL A 203 2.20 38.78 -9.40
C VAL A 203 2.01 39.76 -8.25
N THR A 204 0.99 40.61 -8.38
CA THR A 204 0.60 41.63 -7.39
C THR A 204 -0.44 41.13 -6.39
N LYS A 205 -0.93 39.88 -6.49
CA LYS A 205 -1.93 39.31 -5.60
C LYS A 205 -1.35 38.14 -4.77
N PRO A 206 -1.67 38.06 -3.46
CA PRO A 206 -1.32 36.89 -2.66
C PRO A 206 -1.98 35.63 -3.26
N LEU A 207 -1.16 34.62 -3.55
CA LEU A 207 -1.65 33.33 -4.01
C LEU A 207 -2.35 32.64 -2.84
N ARG A 208 -3.68 32.53 -2.92
CA ARG A 208 -4.49 31.85 -1.91
C ARG A 208 -4.39 30.34 -2.08
N PRO A 209 -4.36 29.58 -0.97
CA PRO A 209 -4.34 28.12 -1.03
C PRO A 209 -5.56 27.58 -1.78
N LYS A 210 -5.38 26.44 -2.43
CA LYS A 210 -6.44 25.72 -3.13
C LYS A 210 -6.49 24.29 -2.66
N VAL A 211 -7.71 23.81 -2.43
CA VAL A 211 -8.00 22.39 -2.30
C VAL A 211 -8.05 21.80 -3.70
N HIS A 212 -7.43 20.63 -3.86
CA HIS A 212 -7.48 19.82 -5.07
C HIS A 212 -8.00 18.43 -4.70
N LEU A 213 -9.14 18.03 -5.25
CA LEU A 213 -9.72 16.70 -5.06
C LEU A 213 -9.69 15.96 -6.40
N TRP A 214 -9.29 14.68 -6.38
CA TRP A 214 -9.18 13.87 -7.58
C TRP A 214 -9.45 12.38 -7.32
N CYS A 215 -10.49 11.84 -7.95
CA CYS A 215 -10.82 10.41 -7.90
C CYS A 215 -10.00 9.59 -8.91
N SER A 216 -9.96 8.25 -8.75
CA SER A 216 -9.24 7.38 -9.70
C SER A 216 -9.77 7.54 -11.13
N PRO A 217 -8.97 7.20 -12.16
CA PRO A 217 -9.44 7.20 -13.54
C PRO A 217 -10.71 6.35 -13.70
N GLY A 218 -11.77 6.97 -14.26
CA GLY A 218 -13.07 6.34 -14.46
C GLY A 218 -14.09 6.55 -13.33
N GLN A 219 -13.67 7.05 -12.16
CA GLN A 219 -14.56 7.44 -11.06
C GLN A 219 -14.90 8.94 -11.13
N GLN A 220 -16.00 9.33 -10.51
CA GLN A 220 -16.38 10.72 -10.30
C GLN A 220 -16.68 10.97 -8.82
N ILE A 221 -16.59 12.23 -8.40
CA ILE A 221 -17.03 12.64 -7.08
C ILE A 221 -18.55 12.53 -7.04
N SER A 222 -19.07 11.59 -6.25
CA SER A 222 -20.51 11.27 -6.20
C SER A 222 -21.24 11.95 -5.05
N SER A 223 -20.54 12.23 -3.95
CA SER A 223 -21.10 12.96 -2.82
C SER A 223 -20.00 13.64 -2.00
N ILE A 224 -20.39 14.67 -1.23
CA ILE A 224 -19.51 15.30 -0.25
C ILE A 224 -19.88 14.75 1.13
N ARG A 225 -18.99 13.97 1.72
CA ARG A 225 -19.21 13.34 3.03
C ARG A 225 -19.04 14.35 4.16
N PHE A 226 -18.08 15.26 4.02
CA PHE A 226 -17.81 16.31 5.00
C PHE A 226 -17.25 17.55 4.32
N ALA A 227 -17.66 18.74 4.74
CA ALA A 227 -17.02 19.99 4.37
C ALA A 227 -17.18 21.02 5.49
N SER A 228 -16.09 21.67 5.89
CA SER A 228 -16.16 22.75 6.88
C SER A 228 -15.02 23.74 6.68
N PHE A 229 -15.36 25.00 6.46
CA PHE A 229 -14.45 26.14 6.55
C PHE A 229 -14.63 26.84 7.91
N GLY A 230 -13.60 26.83 8.75
CA GLY A 230 -13.67 27.39 10.11
C GLY A 230 -12.66 26.71 11.03
N THR A 231 -13.14 26.04 12.08
CA THR A 231 -12.29 25.31 13.03
C THR A 231 -12.53 23.79 13.04
N PRO A 232 -12.58 23.09 11.89
CA PRO A 232 -12.82 21.64 11.86
C PRO A 232 -11.73 20.83 12.58
N GLU A 233 -12.16 19.74 13.21
CA GLU A 233 -11.33 18.82 13.98
C GLU A 233 -11.25 17.44 13.32
N GLY A 234 -10.29 16.63 13.75
CA GLY A 234 -10.10 15.26 13.25
C GLY A 234 -9.16 15.18 12.04
N THR A 235 -9.17 14.02 11.40
CA THR A 235 -8.36 13.70 10.22
C THR A 235 -9.25 13.09 9.14
N CYS A 236 -8.73 12.90 7.93
CA CYS A 236 -9.45 12.25 6.83
C CYS A 236 -10.16 10.96 7.28
N GLY A 237 -11.46 10.82 6.99
CA GLY A 237 -12.31 9.72 7.45
C GLY A 237 -12.93 9.90 8.84
N SER A 238 -12.49 10.92 9.59
CA SER A 238 -12.92 11.20 10.98
C SER A 238 -13.17 12.70 11.25
N PHE A 239 -13.32 13.49 10.20
CA PHE A 239 -13.53 14.93 10.34
C PHE A 239 -14.82 15.24 11.12
N ARG A 240 -14.75 16.30 11.93
CA ARG A 240 -15.87 16.80 12.71
C ARG A 240 -15.95 18.31 12.59
N GLN A 241 -17.17 18.82 12.57
CA GLN A 241 -17.39 20.25 12.62
C GLN A 241 -16.94 20.78 13.99
N GLY A 242 -16.16 21.86 13.99
CA GLY A 242 -15.75 22.53 15.21
C GLY A 242 -16.70 23.66 15.62
N SER A 243 -16.23 24.50 16.55
CA SER A 243 -16.98 25.64 17.08
C SER A 243 -17.30 26.74 16.06
N CYS A 244 -16.53 26.82 14.98
CA CYS A 244 -16.72 27.78 13.89
C CYS A 244 -16.87 27.02 12.56
N HIS A 245 -17.90 27.41 11.81
CA HIS A 245 -18.26 26.80 10.53
C HIS A 245 -18.96 27.82 9.63
N ALA A 246 -18.49 27.97 8.39
CA ALA A 246 -19.14 28.80 7.39
C ALA A 246 -20.35 28.07 6.78
N PHE A 247 -21.49 28.75 6.70
CA PHE A 247 -22.76 28.16 6.24
C PHE A 247 -22.67 27.54 4.83
N HIS A 248 -21.92 28.15 3.91
CA HIS A 248 -21.77 27.64 2.53
C HIS A 248 -20.62 26.63 2.36
N SER A 249 -20.13 26.02 3.45
CA SER A 249 -19.02 25.05 3.38
C SER A 249 -19.32 23.87 2.46
N TYR A 250 -20.55 23.33 2.50
CA TYR A 250 -20.98 22.21 1.65
C TYR A 250 -21.30 22.68 0.23
N ASP A 251 -22.13 23.71 0.09
CA ASP A 251 -22.66 24.22 -1.19
C ASP A 251 -21.58 24.45 -2.25
N VAL A 252 -20.42 24.98 -1.83
CA VAL A 252 -19.29 25.26 -2.73
C VAL A 252 -18.77 23.99 -3.38
N PHE A 253 -18.59 22.92 -2.60
CA PHE A 253 -18.10 21.64 -3.12
C PHE A 253 -19.18 20.89 -3.87
N GLU A 254 -20.42 20.92 -3.40
CA GLU A 254 -21.54 20.30 -4.11
C GLU A 254 -21.69 20.86 -5.52
N ARG A 255 -21.60 22.19 -5.65
CA ARG A 255 -21.71 22.86 -6.95
C ARG A 255 -20.50 22.66 -7.85
N THR A 256 -19.30 22.57 -7.28
CA THR A 256 -18.03 22.62 -8.06
C THR A 256 -17.44 21.24 -8.33
N CYS A 257 -17.78 20.23 -7.53
CA CYS A 257 -17.10 18.93 -7.54
C CYS A 257 -17.99 17.76 -7.95
N LEU A 258 -19.29 17.78 -7.65
CA LEU A 258 -20.17 16.64 -7.94
C LEU A 258 -20.23 16.34 -9.44
N GLY A 259 -20.12 15.06 -9.80
CA GLY A 259 -20.12 14.57 -11.18
C GLY A 259 -18.82 14.86 -11.95
N LEU A 260 -17.80 15.40 -11.31
CA LEU A 260 -16.47 15.60 -11.90
C LEU A 260 -15.48 14.60 -11.35
N ASN A 261 -14.52 14.17 -12.18
CA ASN A 261 -13.42 13.33 -11.74
C ASN A 261 -12.42 14.10 -10.85
N SER A 262 -12.24 15.40 -11.11
CA SER A 262 -11.42 16.30 -10.30
C SER A 262 -12.06 17.67 -10.17
N CYS A 263 -11.76 18.36 -9.07
CA CYS A 263 -12.17 19.74 -8.86
C CYS A 263 -11.13 20.49 -8.02
N SER A 264 -11.21 21.82 -8.04
CA SER A 264 -10.39 22.67 -7.17
C SER A 264 -11.18 23.83 -6.60
N VAL A 265 -11.00 24.12 -5.32
CA VAL A 265 -11.69 25.18 -4.59
C VAL A 265 -10.67 26.08 -3.90
N THR A 266 -10.81 27.39 -4.04
CA THR A 266 -9.89 28.35 -3.38
C THR A 266 -10.29 28.52 -1.92
N VAL A 267 -9.33 28.44 -1.02
CA VAL A 267 -9.52 28.63 0.41
C VAL A 267 -9.52 30.12 0.71
N ALA A 268 -10.72 30.67 0.84
CA ALA A 268 -10.96 32.10 0.94
C ALA A 268 -12.32 32.38 1.60
N PRO A 269 -12.42 33.30 2.57
CA PRO A 269 -13.69 33.61 3.23
C PRO A 269 -14.81 33.98 2.25
N GLU A 270 -14.50 34.73 1.20
CA GLU A 270 -15.49 35.21 0.22
C GLU A 270 -16.13 34.08 -0.60
N ILE A 271 -15.46 32.93 -0.71
CA ILE A 271 -15.99 31.73 -1.37
C ILE A 271 -17.04 31.04 -0.49
N PHE A 272 -16.91 31.12 0.84
CA PHE A 272 -17.76 30.43 1.80
C PHE A 272 -18.81 31.34 2.47
N GLY A 273 -19.07 32.53 1.90
CA GLY A 273 -20.07 33.47 2.40
C GLY A 273 -19.56 34.53 3.38
N GLY A 274 -18.25 34.64 3.57
CA GLY A 274 -17.61 35.60 4.47
C GLY A 274 -16.74 34.94 5.53
N ASP A 275 -16.28 35.74 6.49
CA ASP A 275 -15.52 35.25 7.64
C ASP A 275 -16.47 34.70 8.72
N PRO A 276 -16.49 33.37 8.96
CA PRO A 276 -17.39 32.77 9.95
C PRO A 276 -16.96 33.05 11.41
N CYS A 277 -15.70 33.40 11.64
CA CYS A 277 -15.16 33.67 12.97
C CYS A 277 -13.96 34.64 12.90
N PRO A 278 -14.19 35.95 13.08
CA PRO A 278 -13.13 36.95 13.08
C PRO A 278 -12.05 36.65 14.12
N ASN A 279 -10.79 36.97 13.80
CA ASN A 279 -9.60 36.76 14.64
C ASN A 279 -9.28 35.29 14.98
N VAL A 280 -9.97 34.33 14.37
CA VAL A 280 -9.64 32.90 14.44
C VAL A 280 -9.01 32.48 13.11
N MET A 281 -7.92 31.71 13.17
CA MET A 281 -7.31 31.14 11.96
C MET A 281 -8.21 30.03 11.43
N LYS A 282 -8.62 30.14 10.15
CA LYS A 282 -9.50 29.16 9.54
C LYS A 282 -8.74 28.04 8.85
N LYS A 283 -9.36 26.88 8.89
CA LYS A 283 -8.96 25.68 8.19
C LYS A 283 -10.14 25.17 7.36
N LEU A 284 -9.85 24.70 6.16
CA LEU A 284 -10.78 24.02 5.29
C LEU A 284 -10.50 22.53 5.32
N SER A 285 -11.43 21.75 5.88
CA SER A 285 -11.40 20.29 5.82
C SER A 285 -12.56 19.80 4.96
N VAL A 286 -12.27 18.92 4.01
CA VAL A 286 -13.27 18.33 3.11
C VAL A 286 -12.96 16.85 2.87
N GLU A 287 -14.02 16.05 2.75
CA GLU A 287 -13.99 14.65 2.35
C GLU A 287 -15.10 14.41 1.33
N ALA A 288 -14.73 13.86 0.19
CA ALA A 288 -15.60 13.57 -0.94
C ALA A 288 -15.53 12.08 -1.27
N VAL A 289 -16.67 11.48 -1.61
CA VAL A 289 -16.78 10.07 -1.99
C VAL A 289 -16.61 9.94 -3.49
N CYS A 290 -15.87 8.92 -3.91
CA CYS A 290 -15.59 8.60 -5.31
C CYS A 290 -16.32 7.32 -5.71
N SER A 291 -17.02 7.34 -6.85
CA SER A 291 -17.66 6.15 -7.44
C SER A 291 -17.54 6.14 -8.96
#